data_AF-A0A7X0DRX6-F1
#
_entry.id   AF-A0A7X0DRX6-F1
#
_cell.length_a   1.000
_cell.length_b   1.000
_cell.length_c   1.000
_cell.angle_alpha   90.00
_cell.angle_beta   90.00
_cell.angle_gamma   90.00
#
_symmetry.space_group_name_H-M   'P 1'
#
loop_
_entity.id
_entity.type
_entity.pdbx_description
1 polymer ?
#
loop_
_entity_poly.entity_id
_entity_poly.type
_entity_poly.pdbx_seq_one_letter_code
_entity_poly.pdbx_strand_id
1 'polypeptide(L)' 'MNVYQTKFFTTLQKQYKNQFGVDISKFLKPTSSAVNFDQFEDKHLT' A
#
# COMPACT_ATOMS: atom_id res chain seq x y z
N MET A 1 0.70 1.79 11.93
CA MET A 1 0.04 0.59 11.36
C MET A 1 0.80 0.14 10.11
N ASN A 2 1.00 -1.16 9.86
CA ASN A 2 1.73 -1.63 8.67
C ASN A 2 0.82 -1.61 7.43
N VAL A 3 1.06 -0.68 6.51
CA VAL A 3 0.27 -0.46 5.28
C VAL A 3 0.19 -1.72 4.42
N TYR A 4 1.28 -2.48 4.35
CA TYR A 4 1.39 -3.70 3.55
C TYR A 4 0.48 -4.83 4.07
N GLN A 5 0.01 -4.74 5.32
CA GLN A 5 -0.90 -5.70 5.93
C GLN A 5 -2.36 -5.23 5.91
N THR A 6 -2.65 -4.04 5.37
CA THR A 6 -4.01 -3.54 5.29
C THR A 6 -4.84 -4.35 4.27
N LYS A 7 -6.15 -4.50 4.54
CA LYS A 7 -7.09 -5.15 3.62
C LYS A 7 -7.09 -4.47 2.24
N PHE A 8 -6.94 -3.15 2.22
CA PHE A 8 -6.88 -2.37 0.99
C PHE A 8 -5.65 -2.75 0.14
N PHE A 9 -4.46 -2.72 0.73
CA PHE A 9 -3.22 -3.05 0.02
C PHE A 9 -3.22 -4.50 -0.49
N THR A 10 -3.60 -5.45 0.36
CA THR A 10 -3.64 -6.88 -0.01
C THR A 10 -4.66 -7.18 -1.13
N THR A 11 -5.79 -6.47 -1.16
CA THR A 11 -6.79 -6.59 -2.24
C THR A 11 -6.23 -6.09 -3.56
N LEU A 12 -5.61 -4.90 -3.57
CA LEU A 12 -4.99 -4.34 -4.76
C LEU A 12 -3.83 -5.19 -5.27
N GLN A 13 -2.98 -5.70 -4.37
CA GLN A 13 -1.89 -6.61 -4.71
C GLN A 13 -2.42 -7.86 -5.44
N LYS A 14 -3.50 -8.46 -4.94
CA LYS A 14 -4.12 -9.64 -5.55
C LYS A 14 -4.71 -9.33 -6.92
N GLN A 15 -5.41 -8.21 -7.07
CA GLN A 15 -5.99 -7.79 -8.36
C GLN A 15 -4.90 -7.56 -9.40
N TYR A 16 -3.85 -6.81 -9.04
CA TYR A 16 -2.73 -6.54 -9.94
C TYR A 16 -1.99 -7.82 -10.34
N LYS A 17 -1.75 -8.72 -9.39
CA LYS A 17 -1.13 -10.03 -9.67
C LYS A 17 -1.98 -10.88 -10.60
N ASN A 18 -3.30 -10.88 -10.44
CA ASN A 18 -4.20 -11.61 -11.34
C ASN A 18 -4.20 -11.01 -12.75
N GLN A 19 -4.12 -9.69 -12.87
CA GLN A 19 -4.18 -9.00 -14.16
C GLN A 19 -2.86 -9.08 -14.95
N PHE A 20 -1.72 -8.98 -14.27
CA PHE A 20 -0.41 -8.85 -14.92
C PHE A 20 0.54 -10.02 -14.65
N GLY A 21 0.17 -10.96 -13.76
CA GLY A 21 1.07 -12.02 -13.29
C GLY A 21 2.20 -11.52 -12.39
N VAL A 22 2.20 -10.23 -12.05
CA VAL A 22 3.29 -9.55 -11.35
C VAL A 22 2.92 -9.28 -9.90
N ASP A 23 3.80 -9.68 -8.98
CA ASP A 23 3.64 -9.38 -7.57
C ASP A 23 4.27 -8.02 -7.23
N ILE A 24 3.42 -6.99 -7.09
CA ILE A 24 3.87 -5.61 -6.84
C ILE A 24 4.66 -5.44 -5.55
N SER A 25 4.49 -6.35 -4.58
CA SER A 25 5.24 -6.31 -3.31
C SER A 25 6.74 -6.51 -3.51
N LYS A 26 7.16 -7.11 -4.63
CA LYS A 26 8.57 -7.29 -4.98
C LYS A 26 9.23 -6.00 -5.48
N PHE A 27 8.44 -5.06 -5.98
CA PHE A 27 8.89 -3.77 -6.51
C PHE A 27 8.75 -2.66 -5.48
N LEU A 28 7.69 -2.74 -4.68
CA LEU A 28 7.50 -1.93 -3.49
C LEU A 28 8.33 -2.56 -2.37
N LYS A 29 9.65 -2.33 -2.38
CA LYS A 29 10.43 -2.53 -1.15
C LYS A 29 9.71 -1.76 -0.05
N PRO A 30 9.53 -2.34 1.15
CA PRO A 30 9.12 -1.58 2.31
C PRO A 30 10.24 -0.60 2.62
N THR A 31 10.25 0.54 1.93
CA THR A 31 10.85 1.72 2.50
C THR A 31 10.10 1.91 3.81
N SER A 32 10.85 2.04 4.90
CA SER A 32 10.38 2.69 6.12
C SER A 32 10.08 4.16 5.79
N SER A 33 9.19 4.39 4.82
CA SER A 33 8.48 5.63 4.70
C SER A 33 7.54 5.56 5.87
N ALA A 34 7.94 6.18 6.98
CA ALA A 34 7.04 6.61 8.02
C ALA A 34 6.06 7.60 7.39
N VAL A 35 5.17 7.08 6.54
CA VAL A 35 4.04 7.82 6.03
C VAL A 35 3.18 8.00 7.25
N ASN A 36 3.23 9.19 7.82
CA ASN A 36 2.38 9.57 8.92
C ASN A 36 0.97 9.71 8.34
N PHE A 37 0.21 8.61 8.38
CA PHE A 37 -1.13 8.55 7.82
C PHE A 37 -2.03 9.63 8.44
N ASP A 38 -1.86 9.92 9.73
CA ASP A 38 -2.60 10.99 10.41
C ASP A 38 -2.38 12.35 9.73
N GLN A 39 -1.14 12.65 9.34
CA GLN A 39 -0.78 13.90 8.66
C GLN A 39 -1.19 13.90 7.18
N PHE A 40 -1.32 12.73 6.56
CA PHE A 40 -1.83 12.61 5.20
C PHE A 40 -3.35 12.82 5.16
N GLU A 41 -4.10 12.21 6.08
CA GLU A 41 -5.55 12.36 6.17
C GLU A 41 -5.94 13.82 6.45
N ASP A 42 -5.26 14.48 7.41
CA ASP A 42 -5.52 15.89 7.75
C ASP A 42 -5.25 16.84 6.56
N LYS A 43 -4.24 16.54 5.74
CA LYS A 43 -3.82 17.43 4.63
C LYS A 43 -4.58 17.21 3.33
N HIS A 44 -5.15 16.02 3.11
CA HIS A 44 -5.68 15.62 1.81
C HIS A 44 -7.12 15.10 1.84
N LEU A 45 -7.65 14.72 3.00
CA LEU A 45 -9.02 14.20 3.15
C LEU A 45 -9.93 15.11 3.99
N THR A 46 -9.39 16.22 4.52
CA THR A 46 -10.11 17.27 5.26
C THR A 46 -9.88 18.61 4.58
#